data_AF-A0A9Q3EII4-F1
#
_entry.id   AF-A0A9Q3EII4-F1
#
_cell.length_a   1.000
_cell.length_b   1.000
_cell.length_c   1.000
_cell.angle_alpha   90.00
_cell.angle_beta   90.00
_cell.angle_gamma   90.00
#
_symmetry.space_group_name_H-M   'P 1'
#
loop_
_entity.id
_entity.type
_entity.pdbx_description
1 polymer ?
#
loop_
_entity_poly.entity_id
_entity_poly.type
_entity_poly.pdbx_seq_one_letter_code
_entity_poly.pdbx_strand_id
1 'polypeptide(L)'
;MIRVTKPYYPESQGMVERGHKQLKDALVKKLLPIDIETKTFLAVEWHRISTNEVLLEARAKQLEGKEEMRRKATEKLKKSREDSMRYWDRRMTHQLQSPLKPGDLVLVYKKAKENNLGLLFKNKWNGPYRVIRKIKNGPYELEELDGTELARRFAASQVKRFYPRAKLINTNKDTEEEKSEEDASTNDEEVCEETTESDEE
;
A
#
# COMPACT_ATOMS: atom_id res chain seq x y z
N MET A 1 35.89 34.52 40.62
CA MET A 1 34.86 34.04 39.68
C MET A 1 34.11 32.91 40.38
N ILE A 2 32.90 33.18 40.89
CA ILE A 2 32.15 32.21 41.72
C ILE A 2 31.50 31.19 40.78
N ARG A 3 31.90 29.91 40.87
CA ARG A 3 31.19 28.82 40.19
C ARG A 3 29.92 28.52 40.99
N VAL A 4 28.79 28.98 40.49
CA VAL A 4 27.48 28.64 41.04
C VAL A 4 27.17 27.19 40.65
N THR A 5 27.44 26.24 41.53
CA THR A 5 27.00 24.85 41.37
C THR A 5 25.65 24.68 42.07
N LYS A 6 24.66 24.15 41.36
CA LYS A 6 23.36 23.82 41.97
C LYS A 6 23.53 22.59 42.87
N PRO A 7 22.92 22.53 44.07
CA PRO A 7 22.98 21.34 44.91
C PRO A 7 22.25 20.17 44.23
N TYR A 8 22.78 18.95 44.38
CA TYR A 8 22.19 17.75 43.79
C TYR A 8 20.99 17.28 44.59
N TYR A 9 19.80 17.38 44.00
CA TYR A 9 18.53 16.95 44.60
C TYR A 9 17.91 15.85 43.72
N PRO A 10 17.96 14.57 44.12
CA PRO A 10 17.58 13.44 43.26
C PRO A 10 16.11 13.48 42.81
N GLU A 11 15.20 13.99 43.64
CA GLU A 11 13.77 14.06 43.34
C GLU A 11 13.41 15.13 42.31
N SER A 12 14.00 16.33 42.42
CA SER A 12 13.75 17.43 41.49
C SER A 12 14.55 17.31 40.20
N GLN A 13 15.77 16.76 40.26
CA GLN A 13 16.63 16.58 39.09
C GLN A 13 16.06 15.50 38.15
N GLY A 14 15.40 14.47 38.69
CA GLY A 14 14.76 13.43 37.89
C GLY A 14 13.64 13.94 36.97
N MET A 15 12.94 15.03 37.31
CA MET A 15 11.96 15.67 36.40
C MET A 15 12.65 16.43 35.26
N VAL A 16 13.76 17.12 35.57
CA VAL A 16 14.57 17.86 34.59
C VAL A 16 15.23 16.90 33.61
N GLU A 17 15.82 15.81 34.11
CA GLU A 17 16.46 14.79 33.28
C GLU A 17 15.47 14.08 32.36
N ARG A 18 14.28 13.74 32.86
CA ARG A 18 13.18 13.19 32.04
C ARG A 18 12.70 14.17 30.97
N GLY A 19 12.54 15.45 31.31
CA GLY A 19 12.18 16.50 30.35
C GLY A 19 13.24 16.72 29.28
N HIS A 20 14.51 16.80 29.66
CA HIS A 20 15.62 16.92 28.72
C HIS A 20 15.76 15.71 27.82
N LYS A 21 15.52 14.49 28.33
CA LYS A 21 15.50 13.28 27.52
C LYS A 21 14.42 13.33 26.45
N GLN A 22 13.18 13.70 26.81
CA GLN A 22 12.09 13.85 25.84
C GLN A 22 12.40 14.89 24.75
N LEU A 23 13.00 16.02 25.13
CA LEU A 23 13.40 17.06 24.19
C LEU A 23 14.52 16.58 23.25
N LYS A 24 15.52 15.88 23.78
CA LYS A 24 16.60 15.27 22.98
C LYS A 24 16.05 14.19 22.04
N ASP A 25 15.21 13.30 22.54
CA ASP A 25 14.57 12.24 21.75
C ASP A 25 13.68 12.83 20.65
N ALA A 26 12.92 13.89 20.94
CA ALA A 26 12.10 14.59 19.95
C ALA A 26 12.95 15.27 18.88
N LEU A 27 14.09 15.88 19.25
CA LEU A 27 15.04 16.49 18.33
C LEU A 27 15.73 15.44 17.44
N VAL A 28 16.16 14.32 18.01
CA VAL A 28 16.73 13.18 17.26
C VAL A 28 15.68 12.59 16.32
N LYS A 29 14.42 12.49 16.75
CA LYS A 29 13.30 12.03 15.91
C LYS A 29 12.95 13.00 14.77
N LYS A 30 13.33 14.27 14.86
CA LYS A 30 13.18 15.23 13.75
C LYS A 30 14.22 15.02 12.65
N LEU A 31 15.34 14.35 12.94
CA LEU A 31 16.21 13.83 11.89
C LEU A 31 15.57 12.58 11.31
N LEU A 32 15.41 12.56 9.99
CA LEU A 32 14.95 11.35 9.33
C LEU A 32 16.09 10.31 9.39
N PRO A 33 15.80 9.00 9.44
CA PRO A 33 16.84 7.97 9.40
C PRO A 33 17.81 8.14 8.22
N ILE A 34 17.29 8.63 7.10
CA ILE A 34 18.10 8.98 5.93
C ILE A 34 19.07 10.13 6.19
N ASP A 35 18.71 11.12 7.01
CA ASP A 35 19.59 12.24 7.34
C ASP A 35 20.80 11.80 8.16
N ILE A 36 20.60 10.83 9.05
CA ILE A 36 21.65 10.23 9.90
C ILE A 36 22.57 9.33 9.07
N GLU A 37 21.99 8.43 8.29
CA GLU A 37 22.75 7.49 7.43
C GLU A 37 23.63 8.23 6.42
N THR A 38 23.13 9.36 5.90
CA THR A 38 23.75 10.07 4.77
C THR A 38 24.52 11.31 5.18
N LYS A 39 24.55 11.61 6.49
CA LYS A 39 25.16 12.81 7.06
C LYS A 39 24.73 14.07 6.29
N THR A 40 23.42 14.20 6.03
CA THR A 40 22.89 15.39 5.33
C THR A 40 23.22 16.65 6.13
N PHE A 41 22.91 17.82 5.55
CA PHE A 41 23.12 19.11 6.18
C PHE A 41 22.63 19.18 7.64
N LEU A 42 21.56 18.46 7.99
CA LEU A 42 21.01 18.44 9.35
C LEU A 42 21.82 17.57 10.33
N ALA A 43 22.56 16.58 9.84
CA ALA A 43 23.35 15.66 10.66
C ALA A 43 24.81 16.12 10.87
N VAL A 44 25.25 17.19 10.23
CA VAL A 44 26.58 17.79 10.46
C VAL A 44 26.54 18.68 11.71
N GLU A 45 27.50 18.50 12.61
CA GLU A 45 27.64 19.31 13.82
C GLU A 45 28.27 20.69 13.50
N TRP A 46 27.49 21.60 12.90
CA TRP A 46 27.97 22.94 12.48
C TRP A 46 28.62 23.75 13.59
N HIS A 47 28.21 23.55 14.85
CA HIS A 47 28.74 24.24 16.01
C HIS A 47 30.23 23.95 16.28
N ARG A 48 30.79 22.87 15.71
CA ARG A 48 32.21 22.52 15.85
C ARG A 48 33.09 23.12 14.75
N ILE A 49 32.48 23.72 13.73
CA ILE A 49 33.20 24.27 12.57
C ILE A 49 33.50 25.74 12.86
N SER A 50 34.77 26.05 13.13
CA SER A 50 35.23 27.40 13.48
C SER A 50 36.08 28.05 12.39
N THR A 51 36.70 27.27 11.49
CA THR A 51 37.61 27.76 10.44
C THR A 51 37.04 27.52 9.03
N ASN A 52 37.47 28.34 8.07
CA ASN A 52 37.02 28.26 6.68
C ASN A 52 37.46 26.93 6.01
N GLU A 53 38.66 26.47 6.29
CA GLU A 53 39.20 25.21 5.76
C GLU A 53 38.31 24.01 6.15
N VAL A 54 37.92 23.92 7.42
CA VAL A 54 37.04 22.84 7.92
C VAL A 54 35.63 22.95 7.33
N LEU A 55 35.15 24.18 7.11
CA LEU A 55 33.86 24.41 6.44
C LEU A 55 33.87 23.91 4.99
N LEU A 56 34.94 24.20 4.26
CA LEU A 56 35.12 23.78 2.87
C LEU A 56 35.26 22.26 2.77
N GLU A 57 36.02 21.64 3.67
CA GLU A 57 36.16 20.19 3.74
C GLU A 57 34.82 19.49 4.01
N ALA A 58 34.03 20.00 4.97
CA ALA A 58 32.71 19.47 5.28
C ALA A 58 31.74 19.58 4.09
N ARG A 59 31.76 20.72 3.37
CA ARG A 59 30.95 20.91 2.15
C ARG A 59 31.41 20.04 0.99
N ALA A 60 32.72 19.87 0.80
CA ALA A 60 33.28 19.00 -0.23
C ALA A 60 32.82 17.55 -0.02
N LYS A 61 32.89 17.04 1.23
CA LYS A 61 32.38 15.71 1.61
C LYS A 61 30.88 15.57 1.35
N GLN A 62 30.08 16.61 1.60
CA GLN A 62 28.65 16.59 1.27
C GLN A 62 28.37 16.52 -0.24
N LEU A 63 29.19 17.20 -1.04
CA LEU A 63 29.04 17.20 -2.50
C LEU A 63 29.48 15.86 -3.11
N GLU A 64 30.56 15.27 -2.61
CA GLU A 64 31.09 13.97 -3.06
C GLU A 64 30.05 12.85 -2.91
N GLY A 65 29.38 12.77 -1.75
CA GLY A 65 28.34 11.75 -1.52
C GLY A 65 27.03 11.99 -2.28
N LYS A 66 26.80 13.20 -2.80
CA LYS A 66 25.47 13.61 -3.31
C LYS A 66 25.02 12.80 -4.52
N GLU A 67 25.91 12.52 -5.46
CA GLU A 67 25.57 11.84 -6.71
C GLU A 67 25.23 10.37 -6.47
N GLU A 68 26.06 9.69 -5.68
CA GLU A 68 25.79 8.32 -5.27
C GLU A 68 24.48 8.22 -4.48
N MET A 69 24.21 9.20 -3.60
CA MET A 69 22.97 9.26 -2.84
C MET A 69 21.73 9.47 -3.72
N ARG A 70 21.81 10.37 -4.71
CA ARG A 70 20.73 10.53 -5.71
C ARG A 70 20.49 9.23 -6.46
N ARG A 71 21.54 8.55 -6.90
CA ARG A 71 21.42 7.27 -7.60
C ARG A 71 20.70 6.24 -6.72
N LYS A 72 21.19 6.01 -5.49
CA LYS A 72 20.55 5.09 -4.53
C LYS A 72 19.09 5.46 -4.24
N ALA A 73 18.79 6.75 -4.07
CA ALA A 73 17.42 7.22 -3.86
C ALA A 73 16.51 6.95 -5.06
N THR A 74 17.00 7.20 -6.29
CA THR A 74 16.25 6.91 -7.51
C THR A 74 15.99 5.42 -7.69
N GLU A 75 16.96 4.56 -7.37
CA GLU A 75 16.83 3.10 -7.40
C GLU A 75 15.80 2.61 -6.38
N LYS A 76 15.90 3.05 -5.13
CA LYS A 76 14.92 2.72 -4.07
C LYS A 76 13.52 3.17 -4.45
N LEU A 77 13.37 4.37 -5.00
CA LEU A 77 12.09 4.92 -5.42
C LEU A 77 11.52 4.14 -6.61
N LYS A 78 12.34 3.78 -7.60
CA LYS A 78 11.92 2.94 -8.74
C LYS A 78 11.45 1.57 -8.25
N LYS A 79 12.24 0.90 -7.41
CA LYS A 79 11.89 -0.39 -6.80
C LYS A 79 10.58 -0.30 -6.01
N SER A 80 10.43 0.71 -5.15
CA SER A 80 9.20 0.93 -4.37
C SER A 80 7.96 1.14 -5.26
N ARG A 81 8.09 1.87 -6.38
CA ARG A 81 7.01 2.03 -7.36
C ARG A 81 6.67 0.71 -8.06
N GLU A 82 7.68 -0.05 -8.47
CA GLU A 82 7.49 -1.37 -9.09
C GLU A 82 6.81 -2.34 -8.13
N ASP A 83 7.23 -2.38 -6.87
CA ASP A 83 6.62 -3.21 -5.83
C ASP A 83 5.17 -2.78 -5.57
N SER A 84 4.91 -1.47 -5.55
CA SER A 84 3.56 -0.93 -5.41
C SER A 84 2.66 -1.31 -6.58
N MET A 85 3.16 -1.22 -7.82
CA MET A 85 2.43 -1.66 -9.02
C MET A 85 2.15 -3.16 -8.97
N ARG A 86 3.17 -3.99 -8.69
CA ARG A 86 3.02 -5.45 -8.56
C ARG A 86 2.02 -5.84 -7.48
N TYR A 87 2.08 -5.17 -6.33
CA TYR A 87 1.12 -5.37 -5.23
C TYR A 87 -0.30 -5.03 -5.69
N TRP A 88 -0.47 -3.90 -6.38
CA TRP A 88 -1.79 -3.44 -6.84
C TRP A 88 -2.34 -4.35 -7.94
N ASP A 89 -1.52 -4.77 -8.89
CA ASP A 89 -1.88 -5.72 -9.93
C ASP A 89 -2.33 -7.05 -9.32
N ARG A 90 -1.54 -7.64 -8.40
CA ARG A 90 -1.91 -8.86 -7.67
C ARG A 90 -3.21 -8.69 -6.89
N ARG A 91 -3.37 -7.57 -6.19
CA ARG A 91 -4.57 -7.29 -5.38
C ARG A 91 -5.81 -7.09 -6.25
N MET A 92 -5.67 -6.40 -7.37
CA MET A 92 -6.78 -6.12 -8.28
C MET A 92 -6.99 -7.18 -9.33
N THR A 93 -6.18 -8.25 -9.37
CA THR A 93 -6.40 -9.38 -10.27
C THR A 93 -7.83 -9.93 -10.12
N HIS A 94 -8.37 -9.97 -8.91
CA HIS A 94 -9.74 -10.42 -8.64
C HIS A 94 -10.83 -9.40 -9.05
N GLN A 95 -10.46 -8.13 -9.18
CA GLN A 95 -11.34 -7.06 -9.70
C GLN A 95 -11.24 -6.91 -11.23
N LEU A 96 -10.12 -7.30 -11.84
CA LEU A 96 -10.01 -7.61 -13.26
C LEU A 96 -10.80 -8.90 -13.54
N GLN A 97 -12.11 -8.84 -13.33
CA GLN A 97 -13.05 -9.87 -13.71
C GLN A 97 -12.82 -10.26 -15.18
N SER A 98 -13.01 -11.54 -15.49
CA SER A 98 -13.14 -12.02 -16.87
C SER A 98 -14.02 -11.06 -17.67
N PRO A 99 -13.66 -10.74 -18.92
CA PRO A 99 -14.39 -9.74 -19.69
C PRO A 99 -15.88 -10.08 -19.71
N LEU A 100 -16.70 -9.11 -19.32
CA LEU A 100 -18.16 -9.23 -19.35
C LEU A 100 -18.63 -9.64 -20.75
N LYS A 101 -19.54 -10.61 -20.80
CA LYS A 101 -20.08 -11.12 -22.05
C LYS A 101 -21.23 -10.23 -22.52
N PRO A 102 -21.49 -10.15 -23.84
CA PRO A 102 -22.75 -9.61 -24.35
C PRO A 102 -23.95 -10.24 -23.62
N GLY A 103 -24.93 -9.44 -23.23
CA GLY A 103 -26.11 -9.87 -22.49
C GLY A 103 -25.99 -9.88 -20.97
N ASP A 104 -24.78 -9.75 -20.41
CA ASP A 104 -24.60 -9.67 -18.94
C ASP A 104 -25.21 -8.39 -18.37
N LEU A 105 -25.83 -8.50 -17.20
CA LEU A 105 -26.34 -7.36 -16.44
C LEU A 105 -25.21 -6.70 -15.64
N VAL A 106 -25.16 -5.38 -15.67
CA VAL A 106 -24.09 -4.58 -15.08
C VAL A 106 -24.59 -3.30 -14.43
N LEU A 107 -23.89 -2.84 -13.41
CA LEU A 107 -24.04 -1.53 -12.78
C LEU A 107 -23.01 -0.56 -13.36
N VAL A 108 -23.40 0.70 -13.47
CA VAL A 108 -22.55 1.79 -13.99
C VAL A 108 -22.17 2.78 -12.90
N TYR A 109 -20.89 3.12 -12.81
CA TYR A 109 -20.36 4.07 -11.83
C TYR A 109 -20.49 5.53 -12.28
N LYS A 110 -21.11 6.35 -11.44
CA LYS A 110 -21.24 7.80 -11.64
C LYS A 110 -19.98 8.54 -11.17
N LYS A 111 -18.97 8.62 -12.04
CA LYS A 111 -17.71 9.33 -11.76
C LYS A 111 -17.90 10.80 -11.33
N ALA A 112 -18.91 11.49 -11.87
CA ALA A 112 -19.20 12.89 -11.52
C ALA A 112 -19.57 13.12 -10.04
N LYS A 113 -19.95 12.07 -9.29
CA LYS A 113 -20.29 12.17 -7.86
C LYS A 113 -19.13 11.87 -6.91
N GLU A 114 -17.97 11.49 -7.42
CA GLU A 114 -16.85 11.01 -6.61
C GLU A 114 -16.19 12.11 -5.76
N ASN A 115 -16.03 13.30 -6.33
CA ASN A 115 -15.27 14.39 -5.72
C ASN A 115 -16.15 15.38 -4.93
N ASN A 116 -17.45 15.10 -4.81
CA ASN A 116 -18.39 15.99 -4.14
C ASN A 116 -18.59 15.53 -2.70
N LEU A 117 -18.07 16.29 -1.73
CA LEU A 117 -18.17 15.99 -0.29
C LEU A 117 -19.63 15.82 0.18
N GLY A 118 -20.56 16.61 -0.35
CA GLY A 118 -22.00 16.50 -0.02
C GLY A 118 -22.72 15.27 -0.60
N LEU A 119 -22.05 14.48 -1.44
CA LEU A 119 -22.59 13.28 -2.10
C LEU A 119 -21.95 11.98 -1.58
N LEU A 120 -21.15 12.06 -0.52
CA LEU A 120 -20.37 10.94 0.02
C LEU A 120 -21.23 9.71 0.33
N PHE A 121 -22.46 9.91 0.82
CA PHE A 121 -23.40 8.85 1.19
C PHE A 121 -24.42 8.50 0.10
N LYS A 122 -24.42 9.16 -1.06
CA LYS A 122 -25.35 8.81 -2.14
C LYS A 122 -24.80 7.62 -2.92
N ASN A 123 -25.70 6.73 -3.35
CA ASN A 123 -25.32 5.61 -4.19
C ASN A 123 -24.63 6.10 -5.48
N LYS A 124 -23.42 5.58 -5.70
CA LYS A 124 -22.55 5.89 -6.85
C LYS A 124 -22.79 4.94 -8.03
N TRP A 125 -23.38 3.77 -7.77
CA TRP A 125 -23.67 2.75 -8.76
C TRP A 125 -25.13 2.86 -9.22
N ASN A 126 -25.30 3.03 -10.52
CA ASN A 126 -26.59 3.14 -11.16
C ASN A 126 -26.98 1.82 -11.80
N GLY A 127 -28.26 1.47 -11.67
CA GLY A 127 -29.10 0.65 -12.56
C GLY A 127 -28.53 -0.65 -13.13
N PRO A 128 -29.33 -1.71 -13.26
CA PRO A 128 -28.96 -2.80 -14.14
C PRO A 128 -29.06 -2.34 -15.61
N TYR A 129 -27.93 -2.30 -16.29
CA TYR A 129 -27.81 -2.17 -17.74
C TYR A 129 -27.39 -3.51 -18.33
N ARG A 130 -27.55 -3.69 -19.64
CA ARG A 130 -27.09 -4.88 -20.34
C ARG A 130 -25.90 -4.55 -21.24
N VAL A 131 -24.93 -5.45 -21.32
CA VAL A 131 -23.74 -5.28 -22.18
C VAL A 131 -24.10 -5.64 -23.61
N ILE A 132 -23.90 -4.72 -24.56
CA ILE A 132 -24.04 -5.02 -25.99
C ILE A 132 -22.76 -5.72 -26.46
N ARG A 133 -21.62 -5.05 -26.30
CA ARG A 133 -20.31 -5.58 -26.67
C ARG A 133 -19.18 -4.83 -25.97
N LYS A 134 -18.02 -5.47 -25.97
CA LYS A 134 -16.75 -4.85 -25.54
C LYS A 134 -15.93 -4.48 -26.77
N ILE A 135 -15.45 -3.24 -26.82
CA ILE A 135 -14.43 -2.84 -27.80
C ILE A 135 -13.10 -3.48 -27.38
N LYS A 136 -12.28 -3.96 -28.32
CA LYS A 136 -11.00 -4.64 -28.03
C LYS A 136 -10.15 -3.85 -27.04
N ASN A 137 -9.89 -4.41 -25.85
CA ASN A 137 -9.18 -3.77 -24.72
C ASN A 137 -9.68 -2.36 -24.36
N GLY A 138 -10.93 -2.05 -24.71
CA GLY A 138 -11.52 -0.73 -24.62
C GLY A 138 -12.77 -0.72 -23.75
N PRO A 139 -13.60 0.32 -23.91
CA PRO A 139 -14.83 0.48 -23.14
C PRO A 139 -15.94 -0.48 -23.60
N TYR A 140 -16.95 -0.59 -22.75
CA TYR A 140 -18.19 -1.32 -23.00
C TYR A 140 -19.25 -0.40 -23.61
N GLU A 141 -19.98 -0.92 -24.58
CA GLU A 141 -21.25 -0.37 -25.05
C GLU A 141 -22.37 -1.07 -24.28
N LEU A 142 -23.29 -0.26 -23.75
CA LEU A 142 -24.37 -0.71 -22.87
C LEU A 142 -25.72 -0.31 -23.45
N GLU A 143 -26.74 -1.10 -23.13
CA GLU A 143 -28.14 -0.82 -23.40
C GLU A 143 -28.94 -0.80 -22.09
N GLU A 144 -30.05 -0.07 -22.10
CA GLU A 144 -31.10 -0.20 -21.07
C GLU A 144 -31.84 -1.52 -21.22
N LEU A 145 -32.60 -1.89 -20.18
CA LEU A 145 -33.36 -3.15 -20.17
C LEU A 145 -34.41 -3.23 -21.31
N ASP A 146 -34.86 -2.07 -21.80
CA ASP A 146 -35.81 -1.95 -22.91
C ASP A 146 -35.14 -2.10 -24.29
N GLY A 147 -33.82 -2.31 -24.34
CA GLY A 147 -33.04 -2.42 -25.58
C GLY A 147 -32.59 -1.08 -26.17
N THR A 148 -32.79 0.02 -25.46
CA THR A 148 -32.29 1.34 -25.90
C THR A 148 -30.79 1.45 -25.64
N GLU A 149 -30.00 1.66 -26.68
CA GLU A 149 -28.54 1.81 -26.55
C GLU A 149 -28.16 3.14 -25.86
N LEU A 150 -27.21 3.09 -24.94
CA LEU A 150 -26.66 4.30 -24.33
C LEU A 150 -25.68 4.96 -25.30
N ALA A 151 -25.89 6.26 -25.55
CA ALA A 151 -24.99 7.07 -26.38
C ALA A 151 -23.53 7.12 -25.86
N ARG A 152 -23.33 6.90 -24.55
CA ARG A 152 -22.02 6.94 -23.91
C ARG A 152 -21.45 5.52 -23.74
N ARG A 153 -20.17 5.39 -24.06
CA ARG A 153 -19.35 4.21 -23.75
C ARG A 153 -18.76 4.30 -22.34
N PHE A 154 -18.66 3.16 -21.66
CA PHE A 154 -18.17 3.11 -20.27
C PHE A 154 -16.86 2.33 -20.14
N ALA A 155 -15.89 2.89 -19.43
CA ALA A 155 -14.63 2.20 -19.17
C ALA A 155 -14.87 0.95 -18.31
N ALA A 156 -14.01 -0.07 -18.44
CA ALA A 156 -14.13 -1.30 -17.65
C ALA A 156 -14.14 -1.03 -16.13
N SER A 157 -13.41 -0.03 -15.65
CA SER A 157 -13.41 0.39 -14.24
C SER A 157 -14.73 0.99 -13.75
N GLN A 158 -15.58 1.44 -14.68
CA GLN A 158 -16.88 2.04 -14.36
C GLN A 158 -18.03 1.04 -14.42
N VAL A 159 -17.76 -0.21 -14.80
CA VAL A 159 -18.79 -1.24 -15.02
C VAL A 159 -18.53 -2.38 -14.05
N LYS A 160 -19.56 -2.78 -13.31
CA LYS A 160 -19.50 -3.92 -12.38
C LYS A 160 -20.64 -4.88 -12.67
N ARG A 161 -20.41 -6.19 -12.61
CA ARG A 161 -21.48 -7.18 -12.81
C ARG A 161 -22.59 -7.02 -11.77
N PHE A 162 -23.84 -7.04 -12.24
CA PHE A 162 -25.03 -6.99 -11.41
C PHE A 162 -25.56 -8.41 -11.20
N TYR A 163 -25.75 -8.79 -9.94
CA TYR A 163 -26.35 -10.06 -9.56
C TYR A 163 -27.77 -9.78 -9.05
N PRO A 164 -28.82 -10.17 -9.81
CA PRO A 164 -30.19 -10.06 -9.33
C PRO A 164 -30.37 -10.88 -8.05
N ARG A 165 -31.02 -10.30 -7.02
CA ARG A 165 -31.20 -10.99 -5.73
C ARG A 165 -31.91 -12.34 -5.85
N ALA A 166 -32.78 -12.51 -6.83
CA ALA A 166 -33.50 -13.76 -7.07
C ALA A 166 -32.60 -14.95 -7.47
N LYS A 167 -31.42 -14.71 -8.09
CA LYS A 167 -30.50 -15.79 -8.48
C LYS A 167 -29.72 -16.38 -7.29
N LEU A 168 -29.56 -15.62 -6.21
CA LEU A 168 -28.80 -16.07 -5.03
C LEU A 168 -29.56 -17.11 -4.18
N ILE A 169 -30.86 -17.30 -4.41
CA ILE A 169 -31.69 -18.28 -3.68
C ILE A 169 -31.53 -19.69 -4.27
N ASN A 170 -31.16 -19.81 -5.55
CA ASN A 170 -31.12 -21.09 -6.25
C ASN A 170 -29.74 -21.73 -6.30
N THR A 171 -28.66 -21.01 -5.99
CA THR A 171 -27.28 -21.55 -6.03
C THR A 171 -26.91 -22.43 -4.84
N ASN A 172 -27.79 -22.58 -3.85
CA ASN A 172 -27.56 -23.45 -2.70
C ASN A 172 -28.12 -24.88 -2.90
N LYS A 173 -28.66 -25.20 -4.08
CA LYS A 173 -29.21 -26.55 -4.38
C LYS A 173 -28.36 -27.39 -5.34
N ASP A 174 -27.36 -26.79 -5.98
CA ASP A 174 -26.59 -27.45 -7.04
C ASP A 174 -25.18 -27.91 -6.56
N THR A 175 -24.89 -27.90 -5.26
CA THR A 175 -23.55 -28.23 -4.71
C THR A 175 -23.51 -29.46 -3.80
N GLU A 176 -24.64 -30.14 -3.56
CA GLU A 176 -24.70 -31.30 -2.64
C GLU A 176 -24.92 -32.66 -3.32
N GLU A 177 -25.11 -32.72 -4.63
CA GLU A 177 -25.22 -33.98 -5.38
C GLU A 177 -23.96 -34.22 -6.22
N GLU A 178 -22.86 -34.63 -5.59
CA GLU A 178 -21.83 -35.54 -6.13
C GLU A 178 -20.75 -35.71 -5.05
N LYS A 179 -21.02 -36.52 -4.01
CA LYS A 179 -20.01 -37.13 -3.13
C LYS A 179 -20.61 -38.22 -2.24
N SER A 180 -20.83 -39.38 -2.83
CA SER A 180 -21.03 -40.70 -2.21
C SER A 180 -20.99 -41.69 -3.38
N GLU A 181 -20.17 -42.73 -3.50
CA GLU A 181 -19.24 -43.49 -2.66
C GLU A 181 -18.10 -43.92 -3.61
N GLU A 182 -16.88 -44.19 -3.18
CA GLU A 182 -16.42 -45.55 -2.87
C GLU A 182 -15.14 -45.49 -2.01
N ASP A 183 -15.21 -46.11 -0.84
CA ASP A 183 -14.10 -46.44 0.06
C ASP A 183 -13.32 -47.67 -0.46
N ALA A 184 -11.99 -47.69 -0.32
CA ALA A 184 -11.24 -48.77 0.35
C ALA A 184 -9.71 -48.63 0.20
N SER A 185 -9.07 -48.18 1.29
CA SER A 185 -7.81 -48.64 1.91
C SER A 185 -6.72 -49.29 1.04
N THR A 186 -5.50 -48.75 1.12
CA THR A 186 -4.30 -49.48 1.62
C THR A 186 -3.25 -48.46 2.09
N ASN A 187 -2.76 -48.70 3.31
CA ASN A 187 -1.70 -47.96 4.01
C ASN A 187 -0.37 -48.03 3.26
N ASP A 188 0.46 -46.99 3.40
CA ASP A 188 1.86 -47.13 3.81
C ASP A 188 2.40 -45.75 4.23
N GLU A 189 2.71 -45.63 5.52
CA GLU A 189 3.45 -44.52 6.11
C GLU A 189 4.95 -44.74 5.83
N GLU A 190 5.55 -43.94 4.94
CA GLU A 190 7.00 -43.75 4.92
C GLU A 190 7.38 -42.51 5.73
N VAL A 191 8.20 -42.78 6.75
CA VAL A 191 8.98 -41.86 7.59
C VAL A 191 10.00 -41.10 6.74
N CYS A 192 10.20 -39.81 7.01
CA CYS A 192 11.48 -39.10 6.79
C CYS A 192 11.59 -37.88 7.73
N GLU A 193 12.72 -37.85 8.43
CA GLU A 193 13.13 -37.09 9.62
C GLU A 193 13.16 -35.55 9.48
N GLU A 194 12.79 -34.85 10.56
CA GLU A 194 13.25 -33.49 10.87
C GLU A 194 14.62 -33.58 11.57
N THR A 195 15.66 -33.01 10.97
CA THR A 195 16.91 -32.69 11.69
C THR A 195 16.91 -31.21 12.06
N THR A 196 16.76 -30.94 13.35
CA THR A 196 17.02 -29.63 13.95
C THR A 196 18.50 -29.55 14.34
N GLU A 197 19.25 -28.71 13.63
CA GLU A 197 20.64 -28.38 13.93
C GLU A 197 20.70 -27.42 15.13
N SER A 198 21.40 -27.83 16.18
CA SER A 198 21.69 -27.02 17.37
C SER A 198 23.18 -26.70 17.36
N ASP A 199 23.50 -25.41 17.22
CA ASP A 199 24.85 -24.87 17.38
C ASP A 199 25.18 -24.68 18.87
N GLU A 200 26.26 -25.33 19.33
CA GLU A 200 27.05 -24.88 20.48
C GLU A 200 28.53 -24.83 20.05
N GLU A 201 29.11 -23.62 20.07
CA GLU A 201 30.42 -23.29 20.69
C GLU A 201 30.64 -21.76 20.72
#